data_AF-D7M4K6-F1
#
_entry.id   AF-D7M4K6-F1
#
_cell.length_a   1.000
_cell.length_b   1.000
_cell.length_c   1.000
_cell.angle_alpha   90.00
_cell.angle_beta   90.00
_cell.angle_gamma   90.00
#
_symmetry.space_group_name_H-M   'P 1'
#
loop_
_entity.id
_entity.type
_entity.pdbx_description
1 polymer ?
#
loop_
_entity_poly.entity_id
_entity_poly.type
_entity_poly.pdbx_seq_one_letter_code
_entity_poly.pdbx_strand_id
1 'polypeptide(L)'
;MHAWFAAAANTRYSVAVPLIGVQVWNRIAPGLASKFDSPYSLPVIAPRPLYILNGAKDPRCPLGGLEVPLKRAEKAYKETASPENFKFKAEDGVGHEVTSFMIKESSDWFDKFLKEEDMTCD
;
A
#
# COMPACT_ATOMS: atom_id res chain seq x y z
N MET A 1 1.50 -3.61 11.72
CA MET A 1 0.92 -2.25 11.76
C MET A 1 1.73 -1.39 10.79
N HIS A 2 1.09 -0.68 9.86
CA HIS A 2 1.58 0.60 9.30
C HIS A 2 2.56 0.68 8.11
N ALA A 3 2.88 -0.33 7.29
CA ALA A 3 3.86 -0.11 6.20
C ALA A 3 3.50 1.10 5.28
N TRP A 4 2.22 1.22 4.90
CA TRP A 4 1.73 2.38 4.15
C TRP A 4 1.68 3.66 4.99
N PHE A 5 1.30 3.58 6.28
CA PHE A 5 1.18 4.77 7.13
C PHE A 5 2.55 5.34 7.50
N ALA A 6 3.53 4.47 7.73
CA ALA A 6 4.94 4.83 7.92
C ALA A 6 5.49 5.47 6.64
N ALA A 7 5.21 4.90 5.48
CA ALA A 7 5.57 5.50 4.20
C ALA A 7 4.89 6.87 4.02
N ALA A 8 3.60 7.02 4.37
CA ALA A 8 2.90 8.30 4.32
C ALA A 8 3.48 9.34 5.30
N ALA A 9 3.85 8.93 6.51
CA ALA A 9 4.35 9.80 7.57
C ALA A 9 5.84 10.17 7.43
N ASN A 10 6.64 9.38 6.72
CA ASN A 10 8.07 9.58 6.57
C ASN A 10 8.51 9.42 5.11
N THR A 11 9.01 10.51 4.53
CA THR A 11 9.46 10.56 3.14
C THR A 11 10.79 9.85 2.90
N ARG A 12 11.50 9.44 3.95
CA ARG A 12 12.74 8.64 3.83
C ARG A 12 12.50 7.23 3.31
N TYR A 13 11.27 6.70 3.42
CA TYR A 13 10.93 5.44 2.77
C TYR A 13 10.80 5.65 1.26
N SER A 14 11.68 5.04 0.47
CA SER A 14 11.70 5.13 -0.99
C SER A 14 10.61 4.29 -1.65
N VAL A 15 10.27 3.12 -1.09
CA VAL A 15 9.29 2.16 -1.64
C VAL A 15 8.49 1.47 -0.53
N ALA A 16 7.21 1.16 -0.80
CA ALA A 16 6.33 0.50 0.16
C ALA A 16 5.48 -0.62 -0.49
N VAL A 17 5.41 -1.77 0.19
CA VAL A 17 4.55 -2.91 -0.20
C VAL A 17 3.71 -3.39 0.98
N PRO A 18 2.59 -2.71 1.32
CA PRO A 18 1.66 -3.21 2.34
C PRO A 18 0.99 -4.51 1.88
N LEU A 19 1.32 -5.60 2.57
CA LEU A 19 0.61 -6.87 2.50
C LEU A 19 -0.54 -6.86 3.51
N ILE A 20 -1.75 -7.15 3.05
CA ILE A 20 -2.90 -7.49 3.90
C ILE A 20 -3.15 -6.45 5.00
N GLY A 21 -3.74 -5.30 4.65
CA GLY A 21 -4.26 -4.37 5.66
C GLY A 21 -4.07 -2.89 5.35
N VAL A 22 -5.06 -2.32 4.65
CA VAL A 22 -5.20 -0.85 4.52
C VAL A 22 -6.51 -0.31 5.14
N GLN A 23 -7.42 -1.17 5.63
CA GLN A 23 -8.60 -0.79 6.41
C GLN A 23 -8.50 -1.27 7.86
N VAL A 24 -7.95 -0.45 8.74
CA VAL A 24 -7.70 -0.91 10.13
C VAL A 24 -8.12 0.12 11.19
N TRP A 25 -8.22 1.39 10.84
CA TRP A 25 -8.37 2.45 11.85
C TRP A 25 -9.72 2.43 12.57
N ASN A 26 -10.81 2.03 11.91
CA ASN A 26 -12.10 1.87 12.58
C ASN A 26 -12.08 0.81 13.70
N ARG A 27 -11.13 -0.13 13.66
CA ARG A 27 -11.00 -1.20 14.66
C ARG A 27 -9.91 -0.90 15.71
N ILE A 28 -8.82 -0.25 15.32
CA ILE A 28 -7.65 0.01 16.19
C ILE A 28 -7.74 1.36 16.91
N ALA A 29 -8.18 2.42 16.23
CA ALA A 29 -8.28 3.76 16.82
C ALA A 29 -9.47 4.52 16.21
N PRO A 30 -10.70 4.24 16.68
CA PRO A 30 -11.90 4.96 16.26
C PRO A 30 -11.70 6.47 16.45
N GLY A 31 -11.94 7.27 15.41
CA GLY A 31 -11.76 8.73 15.41
C GLY A 31 -10.47 9.22 14.72
N LEU A 32 -9.40 8.41 14.71
CA LEU A 32 -8.19 8.70 13.93
C LEU A 32 -8.43 8.49 12.41
N ALA A 33 -9.39 7.63 12.08
CA ALA A 33 -9.78 7.29 10.72
C ALA A 33 -10.33 8.47 9.89
N SER A 34 -10.75 9.57 10.54
CA SER A 34 -11.38 10.69 9.83
C SER A 34 -10.43 11.40 8.86
N LYS A 35 -9.14 11.53 9.23
CA LYS A 35 -8.11 12.22 8.42
C LYS A 35 -6.92 11.35 8.06
N PHE A 36 -6.68 10.27 8.81
CA PHE A 36 -5.48 9.45 8.66
C PHE A 36 -5.76 8.04 8.12
N ASP A 37 -7.00 7.73 7.74
CA ASP A 37 -7.31 6.45 7.09
C ASP A 37 -6.83 6.40 5.65
N SER A 38 -6.76 5.18 5.09
CA SER A 38 -6.24 4.89 3.75
C SER A 38 -6.74 5.81 2.63
N PRO A 39 -7.98 6.34 2.62
CA PRO A 39 -8.42 7.26 1.56
C PRO A 39 -7.70 8.60 1.52
N TYR A 40 -7.05 9.00 2.62
CA TYR A 40 -6.34 10.28 2.71
C TYR A 40 -4.83 10.10 2.65
N SER A 41 -4.34 8.94 3.06
CA SER A 41 -2.94 8.69 3.28
C SER A 41 -2.24 7.86 2.21
N LEU A 42 -2.94 6.99 1.48
CA LEU A 42 -2.35 6.35 0.30
C LEU A 42 -2.01 7.37 -0.81
N PRO A 43 -2.85 8.39 -1.09
CA PRO A 43 -2.54 9.39 -2.12
C PRO A 43 -1.26 10.19 -1.84
N VAL A 44 -0.95 10.48 -0.55
CA VAL A 44 0.23 11.28 -0.19
C VAL A 44 1.56 10.51 -0.31
N ILE A 45 1.50 9.21 -0.63
CA ILE A 45 2.71 8.42 -0.92
C ILE A 45 3.22 8.73 -2.33
N ALA A 46 2.35 9.15 -3.24
CA ALA A 46 2.74 9.58 -4.58
C ALA A 46 3.82 10.67 -4.53
N PRO A 47 4.82 10.64 -5.42
CA PRO A 47 4.98 9.72 -6.55
C PRO A 47 5.70 8.40 -6.20
N ARG A 48 6.03 8.13 -4.92
CA ARG A 48 6.90 7.01 -4.54
C ARG A 48 6.25 5.65 -4.81
N PRO A 49 7.00 4.61 -5.19
CA PRO A 49 6.46 3.28 -5.47
C PRO A 49 5.63 2.67 -4.32
N LEU A 50 4.37 2.36 -4.60
CA LEU A 50 3.41 1.76 -3.68
C LEU A 50 2.71 0.56 -4.34
N TYR A 51 2.85 -0.62 -3.73
CA TYR A 51 2.15 -1.82 -4.16
C TYR A 51 1.32 -2.42 -3.02
N ILE A 52 0.00 -2.41 -3.17
CA ILE A 52 -0.93 -3.01 -2.21
C ILE A 52 -1.31 -4.42 -2.66
N LEU A 53 -1.04 -5.40 -1.80
CA LEU A 53 -1.38 -6.81 -2.00
C LEU A 53 -2.39 -7.26 -0.95
N ASN A 54 -3.44 -7.98 -1.36
CA ASN A 54 -4.49 -8.45 -0.46
C ASN A 54 -5.07 -9.81 -0.88
N GLY A 55 -5.71 -10.53 0.04
CA GLY A 55 -6.54 -11.67 -0.31
C GLY A 55 -7.93 -11.22 -0.77
N ALA A 56 -8.45 -11.77 -1.87
CA ALA A 56 -9.76 -11.39 -2.40
C ALA A 56 -10.92 -11.78 -1.47
N LYS A 57 -10.71 -12.81 -0.64
CA LYS A 57 -11.68 -13.32 0.34
C LYS A 57 -11.31 -12.94 1.78
N ASP A 58 -10.42 -11.97 1.98
CA ASP A 58 -10.03 -11.53 3.32
C ASP A 58 -11.23 -10.88 4.06
N PRO A 59 -11.77 -11.51 5.12
CA PRO A 59 -12.89 -10.93 5.87
C PRO A 59 -12.46 -9.73 6.72
N ARG A 60 -11.15 -9.53 6.96
CA ARG A 60 -10.60 -8.44 7.76
C ARG A 60 -10.29 -7.20 6.92
N CYS A 61 -10.05 -7.38 5.62
CA CYS A 61 -9.76 -6.31 4.67
C CYS A 61 -10.59 -6.49 3.38
N PRO A 62 -11.93 -6.29 3.44
CA PRO A 62 -12.81 -6.56 2.32
C PRO A 62 -12.54 -5.60 1.14
N LEU A 63 -12.59 -6.12 -0.08
CA LEU A 63 -12.28 -5.36 -1.30
C LEU A 63 -13.17 -4.12 -1.50
N GLY A 64 -14.46 -4.19 -1.12
CA GLY A 64 -15.36 -3.04 -1.20
C GLY A 64 -14.90 -1.85 -0.36
N GLY A 65 -14.18 -2.13 0.73
CA GLY A 65 -13.55 -1.11 1.55
C GLY A 65 -12.30 -0.45 0.93
N LEU A 66 -11.75 -1.07 -0.11
CA LEU A 66 -10.56 -0.60 -0.82
C LEU A 66 -10.88 0.28 -2.02
N GLU A 67 -12.12 0.30 -2.50
CA GLU A 67 -12.47 0.99 -3.73
C GLU A 67 -12.14 2.50 -3.69
N VAL A 68 -12.61 3.19 -2.64
CA VAL A 68 -12.35 4.62 -2.45
C VAL A 68 -10.86 4.93 -2.28
N PRO A 69 -10.11 4.26 -1.38
CA PRO A 69 -8.69 4.56 -1.21
C PRO A 69 -7.86 4.25 -2.46
N LEU A 70 -8.16 3.17 -3.18
CA LEU A 70 -7.46 2.83 -4.44
C LEU A 70 -7.72 3.87 -5.52
N LYS A 71 -8.98 4.31 -5.72
CA LYS A 71 -9.32 5.36 -6.70
C LYS A 71 -8.61 6.67 -6.41
N ARG A 72 -8.51 7.07 -5.14
CA ARG A 72 -7.83 8.31 -4.75
C ARG A 72 -6.32 8.21 -4.94
N ALA A 73 -5.72 7.07 -4.59
CA ALA A 73 -4.31 6.84 -4.84
C ALA A 73 -4.03 6.89 -6.35
N GLU A 74 -4.75 6.12 -7.16
CA GLU A 74 -4.58 6.10 -8.62
C GLU A 74 -4.67 7.51 -9.24
N LYS A 75 -5.62 8.33 -8.76
CA LYS A 75 -5.72 9.74 -9.18
C LYS A 75 -4.45 10.53 -8.85
N ALA A 76 -3.95 10.45 -7.61
CA ALA A 76 -2.75 11.17 -7.21
C ALA A 76 -1.51 10.75 -8.03
N TYR A 77 -1.32 9.45 -8.28
CA TYR A 77 -0.22 8.96 -9.10
C TYR A 77 -0.30 9.42 -10.57
N LYS A 78 -1.51 9.60 -11.11
CA LYS A 78 -1.71 10.23 -12.42
C LYS A 78 -1.35 11.72 -12.40
N GLU A 79 -1.75 12.44 -11.35
CA GLU A 79 -1.45 13.87 -11.18
C GLU A 79 0.04 14.15 -11.00
N THR A 80 0.80 13.21 -10.42
CA THR A 80 2.26 13.30 -10.30
C THR A 80 3.01 12.72 -11.51
N ALA A 81 2.31 12.38 -12.59
CA ALA A 81 2.87 11.77 -13.80
C ALA A 81 3.70 10.48 -13.55
N SER A 82 3.30 9.69 -12.55
CA SER A 82 3.96 8.45 -12.15
C SER A 82 2.98 7.27 -12.00
N PRO A 83 2.05 7.03 -12.95
CA PRO A 83 1.02 5.99 -12.81
C PRO A 83 1.60 4.58 -12.64
N GLU A 84 2.80 4.31 -13.15
CA GLU A 84 3.53 3.04 -13.05
C GLU A 84 4.08 2.73 -11.64
N ASN A 85 4.11 3.74 -10.77
CA ASN A 85 4.56 3.61 -9.37
C ASN A 85 3.44 3.19 -8.43
N PHE A 86 2.23 2.94 -8.93
CA PHE A 86 1.12 2.42 -8.14
C PHE A 86 0.61 1.10 -8.70
N LYS A 87 0.47 0.11 -7.82
CA LYS A 87 -0.11 -1.20 -8.18
C LYS A 87 -1.00 -1.69 -7.07
N PHE A 88 -2.07 -2.39 -7.44
CA PHE A 88 -2.93 -3.13 -6.53
C PHE A 88 -3.20 -4.52 -7.09
N LYS A 89 -3.16 -5.55 -6.23
CA LYS A 89 -3.55 -6.90 -6.62
C LYS A 89 -4.23 -7.63 -5.46
N ALA A 90 -5.36 -8.27 -5.78
CA ALA A 90 -6.07 -9.17 -4.89
C ALA A 90 -5.91 -10.61 -5.37
N GLU A 91 -5.44 -11.50 -4.51
CA GLU A 91 -5.27 -12.92 -4.83
C GLU A 91 -6.59 -13.67 -4.65
N ASP A 92 -7.06 -14.33 -5.72
CA ASP A 92 -8.33 -15.05 -5.69
C ASP A 92 -8.26 -16.27 -4.77
N GLY A 93 -9.37 -16.57 -4.10
CA GLY A 93 -9.45 -17.69 -3.16
C GLY A 93 -8.78 -17.47 -1.80
N VAL A 94 -7.96 -16.44 -1.63
CA VAL A 94 -7.15 -16.21 -0.42
C VAL A 94 -7.87 -15.32 0.59
N GLY A 95 -7.86 -15.75 1.86
CA GLY A 95 -8.38 -15.01 3.00
C GLY A 95 -7.34 -14.04 3.59
N HIS A 96 -7.28 -13.98 4.91
CA HIS A 96 -6.27 -13.17 5.63
C HIS A 96 -4.95 -13.93 5.80
N GLU A 97 -4.26 -14.20 4.69
CA GLU A 97 -3.06 -15.03 4.66
C GLU A 97 -2.02 -14.48 3.69
N VAL A 98 -0.75 -14.43 4.11
CA VAL A 98 0.38 -14.08 3.24
C VAL A 98 0.83 -15.33 2.50
N THR A 99 0.76 -15.29 1.17
CA THR A 99 1.12 -16.42 0.30
C THR A 99 2.52 -16.26 -0.29
N SER A 100 3.07 -17.36 -0.83
CA SER A 100 4.31 -17.33 -1.62
C SER A 100 4.20 -16.42 -2.85
N PHE A 101 3.01 -16.31 -3.44
CA PHE A 101 2.73 -15.39 -4.53
C PHE A 101 2.90 -13.93 -4.10
N MET A 102 2.32 -13.53 -2.96
CA MET A 102 2.46 -12.17 -2.43
C MET A 102 3.91 -11.84 -2.07
N ILE A 103 4.65 -12.81 -1.52
CA ILE A 103 6.08 -12.65 -1.23
C ILE A 103 6.84 -12.38 -2.52
N LYS A 104 6.63 -13.20 -3.57
CA LYS A 104 7.30 -13.02 -4.86
C LYS A 104 7.00 -11.65 -5.47
N GLU A 105 5.73 -11.26 -5.54
CA GLU A 105 5.33 -9.95 -6.08
C GLU A 105 5.93 -8.79 -5.30
N SER A 106 6.10 -8.93 -3.98
CA SER A 106 6.75 -7.94 -3.14
C SER A 106 8.24 -7.83 -3.47
N SER A 107 8.94 -8.97 -3.55
CA SER A 107 10.35 -9.01 -3.92
C SER A 107 10.60 -8.41 -5.30
N ASP A 108 9.82 -8.82 -6.31
CA ASP A 108 9.93 -8.29 -7.67
C ASP A 108 9.71 -6.75 -7.70
N TRP A 109 8.84 -6.23 -6.82
CA TRP A 109 8.59 -4.79 -6.71
C TRP A 109 9.75 -4.04 -6.06
N PHE A 110 10.35 -4.60 -5.01
CA PHE A 110 11.55 -4.03 -4.41
C PHE A 110 12.72 -4.06 -5.41
N ASP A 111 12.94 -5.17 -6.11
CA ASP A 111 14.01 -5.29 -7.12
C ASP A 111 13.87 -4.24 -8.24
N LYS A 112 12.63 -3.90 -8.60
CA LYS A 112 12.36 -2.89 -9.64
C LYS A 112 12.70 -1.45 -9.19
N PHE A 113 12.48 -1.13 -7.92
CA PHE A 113 12.42 0.26 -7.46
C PHE A 113 13.46 0.65 -6.41
N LEU A 114 14.03 -0.32 -5.70
CA LEU A 114 15.09 -0.10 -4.73
C LEU A 114 16.43 -0.13 -5.48
N LYS A 115 17.14 1.00 -5.50
CA LYS A 115 18.48 1.06 -6.12
C LYS A 115 19.57 0.77 -5.09
N GLU A 116 20.74 0.31 -5.53
CA GLU A 116 21.90 0.10 -4.64
C GLU A 116 22.31 1.36 -3.86
N GLU A 117 22.16 2.55 -4.47
CA GLU A 117 22.44 3.85 -3.85
C GLU A 117 21.53 4.15 -2.64
N ASP A 118 20.35 3.53 -2.55
CA ASP A 118 19.44 3.67 -1.41
C ASP A 118 19.85 2.76 -0.22
N MET A 119 20.84 1.89 -0.40
CA MET A 119 21.31 0.92 0.62
C MET A 119 22.59 1.35 1.35
N THR A 120 23.24 2.44 0.91
CA THR A 120 24.42 2.97 1.57
C THR A 120 24.03 4.08 2.54
N CYS A 121 24.12 3.79 3.83
CA CYS A 121 24.14 4.82 4.86
C CYS A 121 25.51 5.50 4.83
N ASP A 122 25.57 6.77 4.46
CA ASP A 122 26.67 7.66 4.90
C ASP A 122 26.50 7.99 6.39
#